data_AF-A0A814EWW1-F1
#
_entry.id   AF-A0A814EWW1-F1
#
_cell.length_a   1.000
_cell.length_b   1.000
_cell.length_c   1.000
_cell.angle_alpha   90.00
_cell.angle_beta   90.00
_cell.angle_gamma   90.00
#
_symmetry.space_group_name_H-M   'P 1'
#
loop_
_entity.id
_entity.type
_entity.pdbx_description
1 polymer ?
#
loop_
_entity_poly.entity_id
_entity_poly.type
_entity_poly.pdbx_seq_one_letter_code
_entity_poly.pdbx_strand_id
1 'polypeptide(L)'
;MAAALNIEKPEQPQLAKHDSSILDLVFVMDCTGSMGNYIASATQNIRSIVEQIVTSEKSDIHLALVEYRDHPPQDTTFITRVHDFTTLVEYRDHPPQDTTFITRVHDFTSKVKEMRGWLEQCNAEGGGDVPEAVADALHDVLKLSWRPEATKICILISDAPPHGLDPSNGDAFPNGDPTGVDPIKIAREMAEKQITLYVAGVEPAIVPYRDFFMSIAYITGGQYVPMINAKLLAQVIIGGVCEEISLERLMQDAEEDINREMKKAETEGAAESEITERVNRLLVTKNLRVKQMENLAGATSSKAKETYSKCADMKELRSQYVVESAPTIEPIYPTRRTRAEYRRAASRSSDAEEDAADTNTTAGGSLPRPPPETATPMNYDLRDDATVSMAQTERIVQRMRSKRTT
;
A
#
# COMPACT_ATOMS: atom_id res chain seq x y z
N MET A 1 -43.58 37.94 10.08
CA MET A 1 -42.84 37.73 8.82
C MET A 1 -41.40 37.42 9.19
N ALA A 2 -40.99 36.16 9.10
CA ALA A 2 -39.60 35.75 9.29
C ALA A 2 -39.01 35.45 7.91
N ALA A 3 -38.01 36.22 7.51
CA ALA A 3 -37.29 36.02 6.26
C ALA A 3 -36.24 34.92 6.47
N ALA A 4 -36.36 33.82 5.73
CA ALA A 4 -35.32 32.79 5.66
C ALA A 4 -34.18 33.31 4.78
N LEU A 5 -32.97 33.35 5.35
CA LEU A 5 -31.73 33.59 4.61
C LEU A 5 -31.41 32.33 3.80
N ASN A 6 -31.57 32.41 2.47
CA ASN A 6 -31.05 31.42 1.54
C ASN A 6 -29.52 31.58 1.49
N ILE A 7 -28.81 30.65 2.11
CA ILE A 7 -27.37 30.48 1.90
C ILE A 7 -27.24 29.52 0.71
N GLU A 8 -26.93 30.08 -0.47
CA GLU A 8 -26.58 29.27 -1.64
C GLU A 8 -25.30 28.48 -1.33
N LYS A 9 -25.41 27.15 -1.43
CA LYS A 9 -24.28 26.23 -1.30
C LYS A 9 -23.35 26.49 -2.49
N PRO A 10 -22.04 26.72 -2.30
CA PRO A 10 -21.13 26.97 -3.42
C PRO A 10 -21.19 25.78 -4.39
N GLU A 11 -21.43 26.08 -5.66
CA GLU A 11 -21.51 25.11 -6.74
C GLU A 11 -20.16 24.40 -6.84
N GLN A 12 -20.12 23.10 -6.52
CA GLN A 12 -18.91 22.31 -6.64
C GLN A 12 -18.51 22.24 -8.13
N PRO A 13 -17.21 22.37 -8.47
CA PRO A 13 -16.76 22.28 -9.85
C PRO A 13 -17.19 20.94 -10.44
N GLN A 14 -17.77 20.94 -11.65
CA GLN A 14 -18.04 19.71 -12.37
C GLN A 14 -16.72 18.92 -12.53
N LEU A 15 -16.70 17.70 -12.00
CA LEU A 15 -15.56 16.79 -12.09
C LEU A 15 -15.12 16.65 -13.55
N ALA A 16 -13.89 17.05 -13.85
CA ALA A 16 -13.33 16.97 -15.19
C ALA A 16 -13.30 15.51 -15.65
N LYS A 17 -13.72 15.26 -16.89
CA LYS A 17 -13.54 13.93 -17.52
C LYS A 17 -12.06 13.60 -17.49
N HIS A 18 -11.70 12.55 -16.76
CA HIS A 18 -10.31 12.10 -16.65
C HIS A 18 -9.76 11.74 -18.03
N ASP A 19 -8.57 12.19 -18.37
CA ASP A 19 -7.89 11.70 -19.57
C ASP A 19 -7.07 10.49 -19.14
N SER A 20 -7.41 9.29 -19.65
CA SER A 20 -6.65 8.07 -19.35
C SER A 20 -5.19 8.11 -19.80
N SER A 21 -4.78 9.15 -20.54
CA SER A 21 -3.39 9.44 -20.85
C SER A 21 -2.66 10.22 -19.75
N ILE A 22 -3.32 10.69 -18.69
CA ILE A 22 -2.69 11.43 -17.59
C ILE A 22 -2.67 10.55 -16.34
N LEU A 23 -1.49 10.30 -15.78
CA LEU A 23 -1.28 9.43 -14.62
C LEU A 23 -0.55 10.18 -13.50
N ASP A 24 -1.13 10.19 -12.31
CA ASP A 24 -0.46 10.60 -11.09
C ASP A 24 -0.24 9.35 -10.22
N LEU A 25 1.02 9.08 -9.89
CA LEU A 25 1.43 7.91 -9.13
C LEU A 25 2.22 8.35 -7.89
N VAL A 26 1.68 8.07 -6.70
CA VAL A 26 2.39 8.29 -5.43
C VAL A 26 2.87 6.97 -4.85
N PHE A 27 4.11 6.95 -4.38
CA PHE A 27 4.64 5.88 -3.54
C PHE A 27 4.58 6.31 -2.08
N VAL A 28 3.97 5.49 -1.24
CA VAL A 28 3.96 5.66 0.21
C VAL A 28 4.81 4.54 0.80
N MET A 29 5.93 4.88 1.42
CA MET A 29 6.97 3.92 1.75
C MET A 29 7.32 3.96 3.23
N ASP A 30 7.15 2.81 3.87
CA ASP A 30 7.71 2.54 5.18
C ASP A 30 9.25 2.59 5.12
N CYS A 31 9.85 3.42 5.96
CA CYS A 31 11.29 3.65 6.02
C CYS A 31 11.93 3.15 7.32
N THR A 32 11.30 2.18 7.98
CA THR A 32 11.82 1.49 9.18
C THR A 32 12.93 0.50 8.81
N GLY A 33 13.64 -0.01 9.83
CA GLY A 33 14.83 -0.84 9.63
C GLY A 33 14.64 -2.12 8.80
N SER A 34 13.45 -2.71 8.77
CA SER A 34 13.13 -3.93 8.02
C SER A 34 13.01 -3.69 6.50
N MET A 35 12.74 -2.45 6.10
CA MET A 35 12.36 -2.10 4.72
C MET A 35 13.53 -1.87 3.76
N GLY A 36 14.78 -1.99 4.23
CA GLY A 36 15.98 -1.65 3.44
C GLY A 36 16.08 -2.37 2.08
N ASN A 37 15.68 -3.65 2.01
CA ASN A 37 15.69 -4.40 0.74
C ASN A 37 14.63 -3.89 -0.26
N TYR A 38 13.49 -3.41 0.23
CA TYR A 38 12.40 -2.90 -0.59
C TYR A 38 12.71 -1.50 -1.11
N ILE A 39 13.28 -0.63 -0.27
CA ILE A 39 13.81 0.68 -0.67
C ILE A 39 14.89 0.52 -1.76
N ALA A 40 15.85 -0.39 -1.55
CA ALA A 40 16.90 -0.65 -2.53
C ALA A 40 16.33 -1.16 -3.86
N SER A 41 15.35 -2.07 -3.82
CA SER A 41 14.68 -2.56 -5.02
C SER A 41 13.90 -1.47 -5.74
N ALA A 42 13.15 -0.63 -5.02
CA ALA A 42 12.43 0.50 -5.59
C ALA A 42 13.41 1.47 -6.29
N THR A 43 14.51 1.82 -5.61
CA THR A 43 15.56 2.70 -6.14
C THR A 43 16.19 2.15 -7.43
N GLN A 44 16.50 0.86 -7.46
CA GLN A 44 17.12 0.21 -8.62
C GLN A 44 16.16 0.11 -9.81
N ASN A 45 14.86 -0.09 -9.54
CA ASN A 45 13.87 -0.41 -10.57
C ASN A 45 13.02 0.78 -11.01
N ILE A 46 12.99 1.91 -10.29
CA ILE A 46 12.10 3.05 -10.57
C ILE A 46 12.17 3.53 -12.02
N ARG A 47 13.38 3.56 -12.59
CA ARG A 47 13.57 3.93 -14.00
C ARG A 47 12.89 2.94 -14.94
N SER A 48 13.11 1.64 -14.73
CA SER A 48 12.50 0.59 -15.54
C SER A 48 10.97 0.57 -15.40
N ILE A 49 10.46 0.80 -14.18
CA ILE A 49 9.03 0.89 -13.90
C ILE A 49 8.41 2.02 -14.72
N VAL A 50 8.97 3.24 -14.64
CA VAL A 50 8.45 4.40 -15.35
C VAL A 50 8.58 4.22 -16.87
N GLU A 51 9.73 3.76 -17.36
CA GLU A 51 9.95 3.51 -18.79
C GLU A 51 8.94 2.49 -19.34
N GLN A 52 8.63 1.42 -18.60
CA GLN A 52 7.64 0.43 -19.01
C GLN A 52 6.23 1.01 -19.02
N ILE A 53 5.80 1.72 -17.97
CA ILE A 53 4.47 2.34 -17.90
C ILE A 53 4.27 3.36 -19.04
N VAL A 54 5.25 4.23 -19.27
CA VAL A 54 5.18 5.23 -20.35
C VAL A 54 5.15 4.56 -21.72
N THR A 55 5.92 3.48 -21.90
CA THR A 55 5.96 2.74 -23.18
C THR A 55 4.65 1.99 -23.44
N SER A 56 4.08 1.35 -22.42
CA SER A 56 2.88 0.53 -22.57
C SER A 56 1.60 1.37 -22.69
N GLU A 57 1.48 2.44 -21.89
CA GLU A 57 0.24 3.20 -21.77
C GLU A 57 0.25 4.55 -22.47
N LYS A 58 1.43 5.03 -22.89
CA LYS A 58 1.64 6.38 -23.48
C LYS A 58 1.14 7.51 -22.59
N SER A 59 1.22 7.31 -21.28
CA SER A 59 0.70 8.26 -20.31
C SER A 59 1.73 9.32 -19.90
N ASP A 60 1.27 10.54 -19.71
CA ASP A 60 2.00 11.62 -19.03
C ASP A 60 1.99 11.38 -17.52
N ILE A 61 3.13 10.91 -17.00
CA ILE A 61 3.28 10.44 -15.63
C ILE A 61 3.92 11.49 -14.72
N HIS A 62 3.27 11.76 -13.60
CA HIS A 62 3.85 12.44 -12.46
C HIS A 62 4.05 11.47 -11.29
N LEU A 63 5.15 11.65 -10.58
CA LEU A 63 5.60 10.79 -9.48
C LEU A 63 5.69 11.61 -8.19
N ALA A 64 5.13 11.09 -7.10
CA ALA A 64 5.30 11.65 -5.75
C ALA A 64 5.81 10.56 -4.79
N LEU A 65 6.41 10.98 -3.68
CA LEU A 65 6.90 10.08 -2.64
C LEU A 65 6.49 10.60 -1.25
N VAL A 66 5.88 9.74 -0.44
CA VAL A 66 5.62 9.98 0.98
C VAL A 66 6.35 8.90 1.77
N GLU A 67 7.36 9.30 2.52
CA GLU A 67 8.09 8.42 3.44
C GLU A 67 7.48 8.55 4.83
N TYR A 68 7.34 7.45 5.57
CA TYR A 68 6.89 7.46 6.96
C TYR A 68 7.63 6.44 7.81
N ARG A 69 7.58 6.62 9.13
CA ARG A 69 8.10 5.73 10.18
C ARG A 69 7.15 5.83 11.39
N ASP A 70 7.71 5.91 12.59
CA ASP A 70 7.00 5.86 13.86
C ASP A 70 6.91 7.24 14.54
N HIS A 71 6.07 7.32 15.56
CA HIS A 71 5.90 8.47 16.43
C HIS A 71 6.96 8.53 17.54
N PRO A 72 7.29 9.71 18.08
CA PRO A 72 8.06 9.82 19.31
C PRO A 72 7.29 9.26 20.52
N PRO A 73 7.93 8.54 21.46
CA PRO A 73 9.38 8.37 21.64
C PRO A 73 10.04 7.24 20.85
N GLN A 74 9.29 6.42 20.12
CA GLN A 74 9.79 5.22 19.43
C GLN A 74 10.72 5.59 18.29
N ASP A 75 10.35 6.63 17.54
CA ASP A 75 11.23 7.25 16.57
C ASP A 75 11.31 8.78 16.78
N THR A 76 12.54 9.28 16.79
CA THR A 76 12.88 10.71 16.86
C THR A 76 13.84 11.12 15.74
N THR A 77 14.07 10.22 14.78
CA THR A 77 15.14 10.33 13.78
C THR A 77 14.71 11.08 12.53
N PHE A 78 13.41 11.34 12.34
CA PHE A 78 12.97 12.34 11.38
C PHE A 78 13.14 13.77 11.91
N ILE A 79 14.40 14.16 12.09
CA ILE A 79 14.77 15.57 12.00
C ILE A 79 14.99 15.82 10.50
N THR A 80 14.09 16.56 9.87
CA THR A 80 14.18 16.90 8.44
C THR A 80 15.57 17.48 8.11
N ARG A 81 16.28 16.89 7.13
CA ARG A 81 17.40 17.54 6.45
C ARG A 81 16.85 18.19 5.19
N VAL A 82 16.92 19.51 5.17
CA VAL A 82 16.64 20.33 3.99
C VAL A 82 17.77 20.11 2.97
N HIS A 83 17.43 19.76 1.74
CA HIS A 83 18.32 19.90 0.59
C HIS A 83 17.76 21.00 -0.32
N ASP A 84 18.60 21.99 -0.61
CA ASP A 84 18.28 23.10 -1.51
C ASP A 84 18.02 22.61 -2.95
N PHE A 85 17.27 23.43 -3.70
CA PHE A 85 16.88 23.32 -5.12
C PHE A 85 15.55 22.63 -5.44
N THR A 86 14.42 23.23 -5.02
CA THR A 86 13.45 23.93 -5.89
C THR A 86 12.33 24.50 -5.01
N THR A 87 11.83 25.67 -5.38
CA THR A 87 10.84 26.53 -4.70
C THR A 87 9.88 25.84 -3.71
N LEU A 88 10.21 25.95 -2.42
CA LEU A 88 9.28 26.00 -1.29
C LEU A 88 10.01 26.72 -0.14
N VAL A 89 9.52 27.88 0.27
CA VAL A 89 9.94 28.60 1.48
C VAL A 89 8.77 28.53 2.43
N GLU A 90 8.91 27.83 3.56
CA GLU A 90 8.26 28.18 4.85
C GLU A 90 9.18 27.74 6.03
N TYR A 91 9.08 28.47 7.15
CA TYR A 91 10.13 28.72 8.16
C TYR A 91 10.18 27.73 9.36
N ARG A 92 11.32 27.70 10.09
CA ARG A 92 11.55 27.02 11.39
C ARG A 92 11.74 28.02 12.55
N ASP A 93 11.45 27.59 13.78
CA ASP A 93 11.97 28.21 15.02
C ASP A 93 12.39 27.14 16.06
N HIS A 94 13.25 27.50 17.01
CA HIS A 94 14.11 26.61 17.83
C HIS A 94 13.49 26.00 19.13
N PRO A 95 14.08 24.91 19.68
CA PRO A 95 13.59 24.20 20.87
C PRO A 95 13.43 25.06 22.16
N PRO A 96 12.54 24.68 23.10
CA PRO A 96 12.12 23.32 23.42
C PRO A 96 10.97 22.74 22.55
N GLN A 97 10.55 23.46 21.51
CA GLN A 97 9.41 23.19 20.63
C GLN A 97 9.72 22.51 19.27
N ASP A 98 10.87 21.83 19.09
CA ASP A 98 11.25 21.27 17.77
C ASP A 98 10.81 19.80 17.65
N THR A 99 9.68 19.55 16.97
CA THR A 99 9.07 18.22 16.79
C THR A 99 9.55 17.58 15.49
N THR A 100 10.17 16.41 15.62
CA THR A 100 10.52 15.50 14.53
C THR A 100 9.29 15.16 13.68
N PHE A 101 9.36 15.32 12.36
CA PHE A 101 8.21 15.07 11.47
C PHE A 101 8.09 13.59 11.13
N ILE A 102 7.00 12.94 11.49
CA ILE A 102 6.78 11.50 11.27
C ILE A 102 6.78 11.10 9.78
N THR A 103 6.49 12.06 8.89
CA THR A 103 6.45 11.89 7.44
C THR A 103 7.44 12.82 6.73
N ARG A 104 7.93 12.40 5.57
CA ARG A 104 8.61 13.26 4.59
C ARG A 104 7.88 13.20 3.27
N VAL A 105 7.43 14.36 2.80
CA VAL A 105 6.59 14.48 1.61
C VAL A 105 7.38 15.12 0.47
N HIS A 106 7.42 14.42 -0.66
CA HIS A 106 7.88 14.91 -1.94
C HIS A 106 6.69 14.97 -2.91
N ASP A 107 6.30 16.18 -3.29
CA ASP A 107 5.17 16.40 -4.21
C ASP A 107 5.50 15.96 -5.66
N PHE A 108 4.51 16.02 -6.53
CA PHE A 108 4.58 15.50 -7.90
C PHE A 108 5.71 16.11 -8.74
N THR A 109 6.51 15.25 -9.36
CA THR A 109 7.49 15.60 -10.40
C THR A 109 7.31 14.73 -11.64
N SER A 110 7.54 15.31 -12.82
CA SER A 110 7.65 14.55 -14.09
C SER A 110 9.06 13.97 -14.33
N LYS A 111 10.02 14.26 -13.44
CA LYS A 111 11.43 13.87 -13.63
C LYS A 111 11.78 12.64 -12.82
N VAL A 112 11.91 11.50 -13.51
CA VAL A 112 12.36 10.22 -12.92
C VAL A 112 13.68 10.34 -12.15
N LYS A 113 14.58 11.23 -12.57
CA LYS A 113 15.85 11.48 -11.87
C LYS A 113 15.64 12.08 -10.47
N GLU A 114 14.67 12.98 -10.31
CA GLU A 114 14.33 13.57 -9.02
C GLU A 114 13.72 12.50 -8.10
N MET A 115 12.72 11.74 -8.60
CA MET A 115 12.13 10.61 -7.87
C MET A 115 13.18 9.60 -7.39
N ARG A 116 14.11 9.20 -8.28
CA ARG A 116 15.21 8.31 -7.90
C ARG A 116 16.10 8.94 -6.83
N GLY A 117 16.39 10.24 -6.93
CA GLY A 117 17.17 10.97 -5.94
C GLY A 117 16.50 11.01 -4.56
N TRP A 118 15.17 11.06 -4.50
CA TRP A 118 14.41 10.95 -3.24
C TRP A 118 14.53 9.54 -2.66
N LEU A 119 14.32 8.50 -3.48
CA LEU A 119 14.48 7.10 -3.05
C LEU A 119 15.90 6.77 -2.56
N GLU A 120 16.94 7.36 -3.17
CA GLU A 120 18.33 7.21 -2.71
C GLU A 120 18.59 7.85 -1.33
N GLN A 121 17.71 8.76 -0.87
CA GLN A 121 17.78 9.40 0.44
C GLN A 121 16.95 8.66 1.50
N CYS A 122 16.12 7.69 1.09
CA CYS A 122 15.39 6.83 2.01
C CYS A 122 16.38 5.90 2.73
N ASN A 123 16.55 6.10 4.04
CA ASN A 123 17.33 5.20 4.88
C ASN A 123 16.38 4.37 5.73
N ALA A 124 16.53 3.05 5.71
CA ALA A 124 15.81 2.13 6.59
C ALA A 124 16.37 2.22 8.02
N GLU A 125 15.76 3.04 8.86
CA GLU A 125 16.18 3.27 10.24
C GLU A 125 14.97 3.60 11.11
N GLY A 126 15.09 3.44 12.43
CA GLY A 126 14.01 3.78 13.36
C GLY A 126 12.99 2.67 13.57
N GLY A 127 11.83 3.07 14.10
CA GLY A 127 10.81 2.20 14.71
C GLY A 127 11.06 1.93 16.20
N GLY A 128 10.08 1.32 16.88
CA GLY A 128 10.24 0.89 18.28
C GLY A 128 9.18 -0.11 18.73
N ASP A 129 7.92 0.15 18.43
CA ASP A 129 6.85 -0.85 18.46
C ASP A 129 6.58 -1.42 17.06
N VAL A 130 5.60 -2.33 16.97
CA VAL A 130 5.27 -2.98 15.69
C VAL A 130 4.40 -2.10 14.78
N PRO A 131 3.40 -1.37 15.28
CA PRO A 131 2.66 -0.44 14.45
C PRO A 131 3.47 0.81 14.09
N GLU A 132 3.12 1.42 12.96
CA GLU A 132 3.82 2.57 12.38
C GLU A 132 2.81 3.66 11.98
N ALA A 133 3.30 4.84 11.56
CA ALA A 133 2.46 6.00 11.22
C ALA A 133 1.85 5.94 9.81
N VAL A 134 1.26 4.80 9.45
CA VAL A 134 0.56 4.59 8.18
C VAL A 134 -0.58 5.61 8.00
N ALA A 135 -1.27 5.97 9.09
CA ALA A 135 -2.40 6.90 9.04
C ALA A 135 -1.97 8.32 8.68
N ASP A 136 -0.90 8.84 9.29
CA ASP A 136 -0.29 10.14 8.91
C ASP A 136 0.14 10.14 7.44
N ALA A 137 0.80 9.06 6.98
CA ALA A 137 1.28 8.95 5.62
C ALA A 137 0.14 9.03 4.60
N LEU A 138 -0.94 8.27 4.81
CA LEU A 138 -2.13 8.31 3.96
C LEU A 138 -2.87 9.65 4.05
N HIS A 139 -2.84 10.31 5.22
CA HIS A 139 -3.41 11.65 5.35
C HIS A 139 -2.62 12.70 4.55
N ASP A 140 -1.30 12.61 4.51
CA ASP A 140 -0.46 13.50 3.70
C ASP A 140 -0.64 13.26 2.19
N VAL A 141 -0.95 12.03 1.77
CA VAL A 141 -1.33 11.74 0.37
C VAL A 141 -2.52 12.59 -0.10
N LEU A 142 -3.49 12.87 0.78
CA LEU A 142 -4.65 13.70 0.44
C LEU A 142 -4.29 15.17 0.15
N LYS A 143 -3.10 15.61 0.58
CA LYS A 143 -2.62 17.01 0.48
C LYS A 143 -1.73 17.24 -0.73
N LEU A 144 -1.34 16.19 -1.46
CA LEU A 144 -0.51 16.30 -2.66
C LEU A 144 -1.21 17.07 -3.78
N SER A 145 -0.42 17.64 -4.70
CA SER A 145 -0.91 18.46 -5.82
C SER A 145 -1.46 17.61 -6.97
N TRP A 146 -2.45 16.76 -6.68
CA TRP A 146 -3.10 15.88 -7.65
C TRP A 146 -3.73 16.65 -8.81
N ARG A 147 -3.48 16.21 -10.04
CA ARG A 147 -4.15 16.74 -11.23
C ARG A 147 -5.62 16.28 -11.26
N PRO A 148 -6.60 17.20 -11.45
CA PRO A 148 -8.01 16.83 -11.45
C PRO A 148 -8.34 15.71 -12.43
N GLU A 149 -7.80 15.79 -13.64
CA GLU A 149 -8.03 14.90 -14.77
C GLU A 149 -7.16 13.63 -14.78
N ALA A 150 -6.19 13.49 -13.87
CA ALA A 150 -5.34 12.31 -13.82
C ALA A 150 -6.08 11.08 -13.30
N THR A 151 -5.68 9.91 -13.80
CA THR A 151 -5.84 8.65 -13.09
C THR A 151 -4.94 8.70 -11.85
N LYS A 152 -5.51 8.59 -10.64
CA LYS A 152 -4.80 8.80 -9.37
C LYS A 152 -4.55 7.47 -8.67
N ILE A 153 -3.28 7.09 -8.55
CA ILE A 153 -2.88 5.80 -7.95
C ILE A 153 -1.95 6.05 -6.77
N CYS A 154 -2.28 5.47 -5.63
CA CYS A 154 -1.44 5.44 -4.44
C CYS A 154 -0.95 4.01 -4.20
N ILE A 155 0.37 3.82 -4.15
CA ILE A 155 0.98 2.52 -3.83
C ILE A 155 1.60 2.61 -2.44
N LEU A 156 0.96 1.96 -1.47
CA LEU A 156 1.48 1.80 -0.11
C LEU A 156 2.34 0.55 -0.02
N ILE A 157 3.58 0.69 0.43
CA ILE A 157 4.53 -0.40 0.68
C ILE A 157 4.81 -0.42 2.18
N SER A 158 4.26 -1.41 2.88
CA SER A 158 4.34 -1.53 4.34
C SER A 158 4.60 -2.97 4.76
N ASP A 159 5.23 -3.17 5.91
CA ASP A 159 5.33 -4.45 6.60
C ASP A 159 4.64 -4.45 7.99
N ALA A 160 4.15 -3.28 8.43
CA ALA A 160 3.54 -3.01 9.72
C ALA A 160 2.13 -2.38 9.61
N PRO A 161 1.24 -2.56 10.62
CA PRO A 161 -0.09 -1.92 10.68
C PRO A 161 -0.04 -0.46 11.14
N PRO A 162 -1.12 0.33 10.98
CA PRO A 162 -1.25 1.60 11.69
C PRO A 162 -1.41 1.40 13.20
N HIS A 163 -1.01 2.41 13.97
CA HIS A 163 -1.37 2.50 15.38
C HIS A 163 -2.89 2.41 15.62
N GLY A 164 -3.25 1.81 16.76
CA GLY A 164 -4.62 1.64 17.22
C GLY A 164 -5.38 0.48 16.59
N LEU A 165 -4.75 -0.33 15.73
CA LEU A 165 -5.36 -1.54 15.16
C LEU A 165 -5.36 -2.70 16.15
N ASP A 166 -4.19 -3.02 16.71
CA ASP A 166 -4.00 -4.14 17.64
C ASP A 166 -3.22 -3.69 18.90
N PRO A 167 -3.95 -3.26 19.95
CA PRO A 167 -3.34 -2.86 21.22
C PRO A 167 -2.56 -3.98 21.93
N SER A 168 -2.75 -5.24 21.54
CA SER A 168 -2.14 -6.38 22.23
C SER A 168 -0.67 -6.60 21.86
N ASN A 169 -0.18 -5.98 20.78
CA ASN A 169 1.17 -6.19 20.24
C ASN A 169 2.20 -5.14 20.68
N GLY A 170 2.01 -4.54 21.86
CA GLY A 170 2.95 -3.53 22.38
C GLY A 170 2.83 -2.15 21.71
N ASP A 171 1.68 -1.88 21.08
CA ASP A 171 1.34 -0.59 20.49
C ASP A 171 1.45 0.54 21.52
N ALA A 172 2.32 1.51 21.25
CA ALA A 172 2.51 2.69 22.07
C ALA A 172 1.34 3.67 21.98
N PHE A 173 0.56 3.59 20.89
CA PHE A 173 -0.57 4.45 20.59
C PHE A 173 -1.85 3.61 20.38
N PRO A 174 -2.29 2.86 21.41
CA PRO A 174 -3.37 1.87 21.28
C PRO A 174 -4.75 2.48 20.99
N ASN A 175 -4.88 3.80 21.10
CA ASN A 175 -6.11 4.52 20.81
C ASN A 175 -6.18 5.04 19.35
N GLY A 176 -5.14 4.80 18.55
CA GLY A 176 -5.00 5.33 17.19
C GLY A 176 -3.96 6.42 17.12
N ASP A 177 -3.87 7.03 15.94
CA ASP A 177 -2.91 8.07 15.62
C ASP A 177 -2.96 9.26 16.61
N PRO A 178 -1.83 9.69 17.18
CA PRO A 178 -1.74 10.84 18.10
C PRO A 178 -2.27 12.15 17.54
N THR A 179 -2.22 12.35 16.23
CA THR A 179 -2.73 13.56 15.57
C THR A 179 -4.25 13.51 15.34
N GLY A 180 -4.88 12.36 15.62
CA GLY A 180 -6.33 12.16 15.53
C GLY A 180 -6.82 11.77 14.14
N VAL A 181 -5.92 11.46 13.21
CA VAL A 181 -6.28 10.96 11.87
C VAL A 181 -6.72 9.49 11.92
N ASP A 182 -7.65 9.12 11.04
CA ASP A 182 -8.24 7.78 11.02
C ASP A 182 -8.10 7.16 9.62
N PRO A 183 -7.37 6.05 9.47
CA PRO A 183 -7.08 5.45 8.16
C PRO A 183 -8.31 4.94 7.42
N ILE A 184 -9.38 4.58 8.14
CA ILE A 184 -10.64 4.15 7.53
C ILE A 184 -11.40 5.35 6.95
N LYS A 185 -11.38 6.49 7.65
CA LYS A 185 -11.92 7.76 7.11
C LYS A 185 -11.09 8.28 5.95
N ILE A 186 -9.76 8.22 6.07
CA ILE A 186 -8.83 8.61 5.00
C ILE A 186 -9.08 7.77 3.75
N ALA A 187 -9.24 6.44 3.87
CA ALA A 187 -9.54 5.59 2.72
C ALA A 187 -10.84 5.99 2.01
N ARG A 188 -11.86 6.44 2.75
CA ARG A 188 -13.09 6.99 2.16
C ARG A 188 -12.86 8.32 1.46
N GLU A 189 -12.11 9.22 2.08
CA GLU A 189 -11.76 10.50 1.46
C GLU A 189 -10.90 10.30 0.20
N MET A 190 -10.00 9.31 0.20
CA MET A 190 -9.27 8.87 -0.98
C MET A 190 -10.25 8.40 -2.08
N ALA A 191 -11.22 7.56 -1.73
CA ALA A 191 -12.24 7.09 -2.68
C ALA A 191 -13.09 8.24 -3.26
N GLU A 192 -13.50 9.21 -2.43
CA GLU A 192 -14.21 10.42 -2.85
C GLU A 192 -13.35 11.27 -3.81
N LYS A 193 -12.06 11.42 -3.52
CA LYS A 193 -11.09 12.09 -4.41
C LYS A 193 -10.63 11.22 -5.59
N GLN A 194 -11.19 10.02 -5.72
CA GLN A 194 -10.87 9.03 -6.76
C GLN A 194 -9.40 8.61 -6.79
N ILE A 195 -8.76 8.56 -5.62
CA ILE A 195 -7.41 8.04 -5.41
C ILE A 195 -7.54 6.54 -5.11
N THR A 196 -7.11 5.70 -6.05
CA THR A 196 -7.12 4.24 -5.88
C THR A 196 -5.90 3.79 -5.07
N LEU A 197 -6.10 3.08 -3.96
CA LEU A 197 -5.05 2.58 -3.08
C LEU A 197 -4.70 1.11 -3.40
N TYR A 198 -3.45 0.90 -3.82
CA TYR A 198 -2.82 -0.40 -3.92
C TYR A 198 -1.92 -0.61 -2.71
N VAL A 199 -2.09 -1.71 -1.98
CA VAL A 199 -1.23 -2.04 -0.85
C VAL A 199 -0.31 -3.19 -1.22
N ALA A 200 0.97 -2.90 -1.39
CA ALA A 200 2.02 -3.88 -1.55
C ALA A 200 2.50 -4.33 -0.16
N GLY A 201 1.87 -5.36 0.39
CA GLY A 201 2.10 -5.83 1.76
C GLY A 201 3.29 -6.78 1.87
N VAL A 202 4.28 -6.42 2.69
CA VAL A 202 5.49 -7.21 2.87
C VAL A 202 5.27 -8.37 3.84
N GLU A 203 5.50 -9.57 3.34
CA GLU A 203 5.22 -10.81 4.06
C GLU A 203 6.52 -11.52 4.49
N PRO A 204 6.53 -12.17 5.66
CA PRO A 204 5.37 -12.56 6.48
C PRO A 204 4.91 -11.52 7.52
N ALA A 205 5.61 -10.40 7.68
CA ALA A 205 5.39 -9.46 8.79
C ALA A 205 3.96 -8.88 8.82
N ILE A 206 3.43 -8.49 7.66
CA ILE A 206 2.10 -7.89 7.55
C ILE A 206 0.94 -8.90 7.62
N VAL A 207 1.21 -10.21 7.60
CA VAL A 207 0.19 -11.27 7.49
C VAL A 207 -0.94 -11.14 8.52
N PRO A 208 -0.66 -10.90 9.82
CA PRO A 208 -1.71 -10.72 10.84
C PRO A 208 -2.67 -9.54 10.58
N TYR A 209 -2.22 -8.59 9.76
CA TYR A 209 -2.88 -7.32 9.48
C TYR A 209 -3.43 -7.22 8.06
N ARG A 210 -3.31 -8.30 7.25
CA ARG A 210 -3.77 -8.35 5.86
C ARG A 210 -5.19 -7.88 5.67
N ASP A 211 -6.12 -8.34 6.51
CA ASP A 211 -7.54 -8.01 6.37
C ASP A 211 -7.81 -6.50 6.52
N PHE A 212 -7.05 -5.83 7.39
CA PHE A 212 -7.10 -4.38 7.51
C PHE A 212 -6.66 -3.71 6.20
N PHE A 213 -5.50 -4.09 5.65
CA PHE A 213 -4.98 -3.51 4.41
C PHE A 213 -5.86 -3.82 3.20
N MET A 214 -6.38 -5.05 3.11
CA MET A 214 -7.40 -5.44 2.13
C MET A 214 -8.63 -4.55 2.24
N SER A 215 -9.07 -4.19 3.45
CA SER A 215 -10.26 -3.37 3.65
C SER A 215 -10.08 -1.93 3.15
N ILE A 216 -8.96 -1.26 3.46
CA ILE A 216 -8.71 0.11 2.98
C ILE A 216 -8.46 0.14 1.47
N ALA A 217 -7.77 -0.86 0.92
CA ALA A 217 -7.61 -1.00 -0.53
C ALA A 217 -8.98 -1.20 -1.20
N TYR A 218 -9.82 -2.07 -0.64
CA TYR A 218 -11.18 -2.33 -1.13
C TYR A 218 -12.06 -1.08 -1.10
N ILE A 219 -12.00 -0.24 -0.06
CA ILE A 219 -12.78 1.02 0.02
C ILE A 219 -12.50 1.92 -1.20
N THR A 220 -11.23 2.02 -1.61
CA THR A 220 -10.82 2.85 -2.76
C THR A 220 -11.03 2.20 -4.12
N GLY A 221 -11.48 0.92 -4.16
CA GLY A 221 -11.55 0.13 -5.38
C GLY A 221 -10.18 -0.34 -5.89
N GLY A 222 -9.16 -0.34 -5.04
CA GLY A 222 -7.83 -0.89 -5.32
C GLY A 222 -7.69 -2.34 -4.85
N GLN A 223 -6.45 -2.77 -4.58
CA GLN A 223 -6.17 -4.14 -4.15
C GLN A 223 -4.97 -4.27 -3.23
N TYR A 224 -5.02 -5.28 -2.36
CA TYR A 224 -3.86 -5.74 -1.61
C TYR A 224 -3.07 -6.74 -2.47
N VAL A 225 -1.76 -6.55 -2.54
CA VAL A 225 -0.83 -7.39 -3.29
C VAL A 225 0.23 -7.89 -2.31
N PRO A 226 0.22 -9.20 -1.97
CA PRO A 226 1.20 -9.76 -1.06
C PRO A 226 2.61 -9.70 -1.67
N MET A 227 3.66 -9.54 -0.86
CA MET A 227 5.04 -9.46 -1.34
C MET A 227 5.98 -10.25 -0.43
N ILE A 228 6.38 -11.44 -0.89
CA ILE A 228 7.33 -12.31 -0.17
C ILE A 228 8.78 -11.83 -0.37
N ASN A 229 9.07 -11.10 -1.45
CA ASN A 229 10.39 -10.52 -1.69
C ASN A 229 10.35 -9.25 -2.53
N ALA A 230 11.38 -8.43 -2.38
CA ALA A 230 11.49 -7.12 -3.05
C ALA A 230 11.67 -7.20 -4.57
N LYS A 231 12.00 -8.35 -5.16
CA LYS A 231 12.16 -8.47 -6.63
C LYS A 231 10.83 -8.41 -7.36
N LEU A 232 9.74 -8.76 -6.68
CA LEU A 232 8.38 -8.72 -7.23
C LEU A 232 7.82 -7.30 -7.29
N LEU A 233 8.41 -6.35 -6.56
CA LEU A 233 7.91 -4.98 -6.41
C LEU A 233 7.68 -4.29 -7.76
N ALA A 234 8.63 -4.38 -8.69
CA ALA A 234 8.49 -3.75 -10.00
C ALA A 234 7.33 -4.33 -10.81
N GLN A 235 7.18 -5.66 -10.79
CA GLN A 235 6.10 -6.36 -11.50
C GLN A 235 4.74 -5.98 -10.92
N VAL A 236 4.63 -5.94 -9.59
CA VAL A 236 3.42 -5.52 -8.88
C VAL A 236 3.02 -4.08 -9.24
N ILE A 237 3.98 -3.15 -9.21
CA ILE A 237 3.72 -1.74 -9.54
C ILE A 237 3.25 -1.62 -11.00
N ILE A 238 3.97 -2.22 -11.95
CA ILE A 238 3.65 -2.14 -13.37
C ILE A 238 2.29 -2.78 -13.64
N GLY A 239 2.06 -4.00 -13.15
CA GLY A 239 0.80 -4.72 -13.33
C GLY A 239 -0.38 -3.98 -12.73
N GLY A 240 -0.23 -3.45 -11.51
CA GLY A 240 -1.25 -2.67 -10.84
C GLY A 240 -1.60 -1.38 -11.58
N VAL A 241 -0.60 -0.62 -12.02
CA VAL A 241 -0.80 0.63 -12.77
C VAL A 241 -1.43 0.37 -14.14
N CYS A 242 -0.95 -0.61 -14.89
CA CYS A 242 -1.48 -0.93 -16.21
C CYS A 242 -2.94 -1.44 -16.14
N GLU A 243 -3.25 -2.25 -15.13
CA GLU A 243 -4.62 -2.67 -14.86
C GLU A 243 -5.52 -1.47 -14.55
N GLU A 244 -5.07 -0.56 -13.69
CA GLU A 244 -5.88 0.60 -13.29
C GLU A 244 -6.14 1.56 -14.46
N ILE A 245 -5.14 1.84 -15.30
CA ILE A 245 -5.33 2.62 -16.54
C ILE A 245 -6.32 1.93 -17.47
N SER A 246 -6.22 0.59 -17.60
CA SER A 246 -7.15 -0.17 -18.43
C SER A 246 -8.58 -0.16 -17.89
N LEU A 247 -8.76 -0.22 -16.57
CA LEU A 247 -10.08 -0.14 -15.94
C LEU A 247 -10.68 1.25 -16.09
N GLU A 248 -9.88 2.32 -15.95
CA GLU A 248 -10.36 3.69 -16.13
C GLU A 248 -10.85 3.92 -17.57
N ARG A 249 -10.10 3.47 -18.58
CA ARG A 249 -10.54 3.52 -19.99
C ARG A 249 -11.87 2.81 -20.20
N LEU A 250 -12.00 1.58 -19.68
CA LEU A 250 -13.24 0.82 -19.79
C LEU A 250 -14.40 1.54 -19.10
N MET A 251 -14.17 2.09 -17.90
CA MET A 251 -15.18 2.82 -17.16
C MET A 251 -15.64 4.08 -17.91
N GLN A 252 -14.72 4.79 -18.57
CA GLN A 252 -15.05 5.93 -19.43
C GLN A 252 -15.89 5.52 -20.65
N ASP A 253 -15.49 4.43 -21.33
CA ASP A 253 -16.18 3.96 -22.53
C ASP A 253 -17.58 3.39 -22.25
N ALA A 254 -17.77 2.77 -21.09
CA ALA A 254 -19.01 2.09 -20.72
C ALA A 254 -19.81 2.80 -19.61
N GLU A 255 -19.45 4.04 -19.27
CA GLU A 255 -19.96 4.76 -18.09
C GLU A 255 -21.49 4.80 -18.04
N GLU A 256 -22.12 5.21 -19.13
CA GLU A 256 -23.58 5.37 -19.23
C GLU A 256 -24.31 4.04 -19.06
N ASP A 257 -23.75 2.96 -19.62
CA ASP A 257 -24.35 1.63 -19.57
C ASP A 257 -24.22 1.00 -18.19
N ILE A 258 -23.04 1.12 -17.57
CA ILE A 258 -22.80 0.68 -16.20
C ILE A 258 -23.75 1.43 -15.26
N ASN A 259 -23.83 2.76 -15.41
CA ASN A 259 -24.69 3.57 -14.56
C ASN A 259 -26.17 3.20 -14.68
N ARG A 260 -26.64 2.98 -15.91
CA ARG A 260 -28.01 2.57 -16.19
C ARG A 260 -28.34 1.21 -15.58
N GLU A 261 -27.45 0.23 -15.72
CA GLU A 261 -27.67 -1.12 -15.17
C GLU A 261 -27.65 -1.11 -13.63
N MET A 262 -26.68 -0.40 -13.03
CA MET A 262 -26.63 -0.23 -11.57
C MET A 262 -27.91 0.42 -11.03
N LYS A 263 -28.36 1.53 -11.65
CA LYS A 263 -29.58 2.23 -11.21
C LYS A 263 -30.83 1.36 -11.34
N LYS A 264 -30.91 0.56 -12.41
CA LYS A 264 -32.00 -0.40 -12.61
C LYS A 264 -32.00 -1.46 -11.51
N ALA A 265 -30.86 -2.09 -11.26
CA ALA A 265 -30.73 -3.11 -10.22
C ALA A 265 -31.02 -2.54 -8.81
N GLU A 266 -30.55 -1.34 -8.50
CA GLU A 266 -30.87 -0.63 -7.24
C GLU A 266 -32.38 -0.36 -7.10
N THR A 267 -33.06 0.04 -8.17
CA THR A 267 -34.52 0.27 -8.18
C THR A 267 -35.31 -1.03 -7.95
N GLU A 268 -34.76 -2.16 -8.38
CA GLU A 268 -35.32 -3.50 -8.17
C GLU A 268 -35.00 -4.07 -6.77
N GLY A 269 -34.23 -3.35 -5.94
CA GLY A 269 -33.84 -3.81 -4.61
C GLY A 269 -32.77 -4.92 -4.62
N ALA A 270 -31.99 -5.01 -5.69
CA ALA A 270 -30.93 -6.02 -5.83
C ALA A 270 -29.84 -5.83 -4.77
N ALA A 271 -29.34 -6.95 -4.24
CA ALA A 271 -28.18 -6.93 -3.35
C ALA A 271 -26.91 -6.54 -4.12
N GLU A 272 -25.86 -6.12 -3.40
CA GLU A 272 -24.60 -5.67 -4.01
C GLU A 272 -23.95 -6.72 -4.90
N SER A 273 -23.95 -8.00 -4.49
CA SER A 273 -23.44 -9.10 -5.30
C SER A 273 -24.20 -9.26 -6.63
N GLU A 274 -25.52 -9.07 -6.61
CA GLU A 274 -26.36 -9.15 -7.81
C GLU A 274 -26.10 -7.97 -8.75
N ILE A 275 -25.92 -6.76 -8.21
CA ILE A 275 -25.51 -5.59 -9.00
C ILE A 275 -24.19 -5.89 -9.73
N THR A 276 -23.19 -6.42 -9.01
CA THR A 276 -21.89 -6.79 -9.58
C THR A 276 -22.04 -7.86 -10.67
N GLU A 277 -22.84 -8.90 -10.47
CA GLU A 277 -23.08 -9.95 -11.49
C GLU A 277 -23.74 -9.39 -12.75
N ARG A 278 -24.71 -8.49 -12.61
CA ARG A 278 -25.40 -7.84 -13.74
C ARG A 278 -24.46 -6.96 -14.53
N VAL A 279 -23.65 -6.14 -13.85
CA VAL A 279 -22.62 -5.32 -14.50
C VAL A 279 -21.57 -6.22 -15.18
N ASN A 280 -21.12 -7.30 -14.55
CA ASN A 280 -20.15 -8.21 -15.16
C ASN A 280 -20.70 -8.79 -16.46
N ARG A 281 -21.95 -9.27 -16.43
CA ARG A 281 -22.64 -9.80 -17.60
C ARG A 281 -22.75 -8.77 -18.71
N LEU A 282 -23.05 -7.52 -18.37
CA LEU A 282 -23.10 -6.41 -19.33
C LEU A 282 -21.72 -6.20 -20.00
N LEU A 283 -20.64 -6.12 -19.21
CA LEU A 283 -19.28 -5.90 -19.70
C LEU A 283 -18.80 -7.05 -20.60
N VAL A 284 -19.08 -8.29 -20.19
CA VAL A 284 -18.75 -9.50 -20.96
C VAL A 284 -19.56 -9.56 -22.26
N THR A 285 -20.85 -9.23 -22.22
CA THR A 285 -21.73 -9.24 -23.42
C THR A 285 -21.31 -8.18 -24.43
N LYS A 286 -20.80 -7.03 -23.96
CA LYS A 286 -20.21 -5.99 -24.81
C LYS A 286 -18.82 -6.35 -25.34
N ASN A 287 -18.29 -7.52 -24.95
CA ASN A 287 -16.95 -7.98 -25.29
C ASN A 287 -15.86 -6.95 -24.92
N LEU A 288 -16.04 -6.26 -23.79
CA LEU A 288 -15.06 -5.31 -23.29
C LEU A 288 -13.88 -6.07 -22.69
N ARG A 289 -12.68 -5.54 -22.94
CA ARG A 289 -11.41 -6.19 -22.64
C ARG A 289 -10.59 -5.30 -21.72
N VAL A 290 -9.90 -5.92 -20.78
CA VAL A 290 -9.06 -5.22 -19.81
C VAL A 290 -7.76 -5.93 -19.60
N LYS A 291 -6.74 -5.19 -19.17
CA LYS A 291 -5.55 -5.78 -18.59
C LYS A 291 -5.90 -6.33 -17.21
N GLN A 292 -5.34 -7.48 -16.86
CA GLN A 292 -5.56 -8.09 -15.57
C GLN A 292 -4.25 -8.60 -14.97
N MET A 293 -3.90 -8.08 -13.79
CA MET A 293 -2.79 -8.61 -13.00
C MET A 293 -3.26 -9.87 -12.26
N GLU A 294 -2.49 -10.95 -12.36
CA GLU A 294 -2.75 -12.13 -11.53
C GLU A 294 -2.40 -11.82 -10.07
N ASN A 295 -3.36 -12.04 -9.15
CA ASN A 295 -3.17 -11.76 -7.73
C ASN A 295 -4.01 -12.71 -6.87
N LEU A 296 -3.93 -14.01 -7.15
CA LEU A 296 -4.75 -15.03 -6.49
C LEU A 296 -4.53 -15.08 -4.97
N ALA A 297 -3.30 -14.82 -4.51
CA ALA A 297 -2.95 -14.79 -3.09
C ALA A 297 -3.40 -13.51 -2.37
N GLY A 298 -3.71 -12.45 -3.12
CA GLY A 298 -4.17 -11.15 -2.59
C GLY A 298 -5.66 -10.91 -2.76
N ALA A 299 -6.45 -11.93 -3.11
CA ALA A 299 -7.89 -11.79 -3.21
C ALA A 299 -8.50 -11.28 -1.89
N THR A 300 -9.33 -10.24 -1.98
CA THR A 300 -9.95 -9.61 -0.81
C THR A 300 -10.74 -10.63 -0.01
N SER A 301 -10.44 -10.75 1.29
CA SER A 301 -11.17 -11.67 2.18
C SER A 301 -12.62 -11.21 2.41
N SER A 302 -13.50 -12.17 2.72
CA SER A 302 -14.89 -11.86 3.09
C SER A 302 -14.97 -10.92 4.30
N LYS A 303 -14.06 -11.03 5.28
CA LYS A 303 -14.03 -10.13 6.44
C LYS A 303 -13.69 -8.69 6.03
N ALA A 304 -12.66 -8.51 5.20
CA ALA A 304 -12.26 -7.20 4.70
C ALA A 304 -13.40 -6.52 3.92
N LYS A 305 -14.05 -7.29 3.04
CA LYS A 305 -15.14 -6.83 2.17
C LYS A 305 -16.47 -6.60 2.89
N GLU A 306 -16.90 -7.53 3.74
CA GLU A 306 -18.26 -7.54 4.28
C GLU A 306 -18.37 -6.90 5.65
N THR A 307 -17.25 -6.80 6.39
CA THR A 307 -17.18 -6.30 7.76
C THR A 307 -16.32 -5.04 7.85
N TYR A 308 -15.00 -5.15 7.66
CA TYR A 308 -14.06 -4.08 8.02
C TYR A 308 -14.19 -2.83 7.13
N SER A 309 -14.40 -3.00 5.83
CA SER A 309 -14.61 -1.87 4.91
C SER A 309 -15.90 -1.08 5.16
N LYS A 310 -16.85 -1.66 5.91
CA LYS A 310 -18.13 -1.01 6.26
C LYS A 310 -18.08 -0.25 7.59
N CYS A 311 -17.05 -0.46 8.41
CA CYS A 311 -16.89 0.23 9.70
C CYS A 311 -16.67 1.74 9.49
N ALA A 312 -17.36 2.60 10.25
CA ALA A 312 -17.27 4.05 10.09
C ALA A 312 -15.89 4.62 10.42
N ASP A 313 -15.17 3.99 11.35
CA ASP A 313 -13.88 4.43 11.87
C ASP A 313 -13.06 3.26 12.46
N MET A 314 -11.82 3.53 12.85
CA MET A 314 -10.93 2.56 13.49
C MET A 314 -11.47 2.04 14.82
N LYS A 315 -12.24 2.83 15.55
CA LYS A 315 -12.81 2.42 16.84
C LYS A 315 -13.85 1.31 16.64
N GLU A 316 -14.72 1.46 15.65
CA GLU A 316 -15.69 0.44 15.26
C GLU A 316 -14.98 -0.81 14.70
N LEU A 317 -14.01 -0.62 13.81
CA LEU A 317 -13.24 -1.72 13.23
C LEU A 317 -12.54 -2.54 14.30
N ARG A 318 -11.82 -1.89 15.23
CA ARG A 318 -11.09 -2.54 16.32
C ARG A 318 -12.00 -3.41 17.20
N SER A 319 -13.25 -3.01 17.41
CA SER A 319 -14.20 -3.80 18.22
C SER A 319 -14.57 -5.16 17.61
N GLN A 320 -14.31 -5.33 16.30
CA GLN A 320 -14.63 -6.53 15.52
C GLN A 320 -13.36 -7.19 14.93
N TYR A 321 -12.19 -6.57 15.10
CA TYR A 321 -10.95 -7.00 14.46
C TYR A 321 -10.41 -8.24 15.17
N VAL A 322 -10.08 -9.26 14.38
CA VAL A 322 -9.46 -10.49 14.88
C VAL A 322 -8.14 -10.65 14.17
N VAL A 323 -7.06 -10.42 14.91
CA VAL A 323 -5.69 -10.57 14.41
C VAL A 323 -5.43 -12.06 14.15
N GLU A 324 -5.06 -12.40 12.92
CA GLU A 324 -4.66 -13.77 12.60
C GLU A 324 -3.30 -14.06 13.23
N SER A 325 -3.16 -15.19 13.93
CA SER A 325 -1.87 -15.61 14.46
C SER A 325 -0.88 -15.80 13.30
N ALA A 326 0.20 -15.01 13.26
CA ALA A 326 1.28 -15.20 12.30
C ALA A 326 1.75 -16.66 12.36
N PRO A 327 2.01 -17.34 11.23
CA PRO A 327 2.72 -18.61 11.29
C PRO A 327 4.06 -18.38 12.00
N THR A 328 4.37 -19.19 13.02
CA THR A 328 5.69 -19.18 13.67
C THR A 328 6.75 -19.51 12.64
N ILE A 329 7.43 -18.49 12.14
CA ILE A 329 8.62 -18.64 11.31
C ILE A 329 9.81 -18.44 12.25
N GLU A 330 10.60 -19.51 12.46
CA GLU A 330 11.87 -19.37 13.19
C GLU A 330 12.72 -18.29 12.51
N PRO A 331 13.34 -17.36 13.27
CA PRO A 331 14.09 -16.27 12.68
C PRO A 331 15.25 -16.81 11.84
N ILE A 332 15.19 -16.57 10.53
CA ILE A 332 16.22 -16.96 9.54
C ILE A 332 17.51 -16.13 9.73
N TYR A 333 17.47 -15.06 10.53
CA TYR A 333 18.64 -14.27 10.88
C TYR A 333 19.14 -14.63 12.28
N PRO A 334 20.44 -15.00 12.43
CA PRO A 334 21.01 -15.18 13.74
C PRO A 334 20.95 -13.83 14.47
N THR A 335 20.27 -13.80 15.62
CA THR A 335 20.29 -12.67 16.54
C THR A 335 21.74 -12.25 16.79
N ARG A 336 22.03 -10.95 16.62
CA ARG A 336 23.35 -10.40 16.91
C ARG A 336 23.72 -10.78 18.34
N ARG A 337 24.70 -11.68 18.48
CA ARG A 337 25.31 -11.99 19.79
C ARG A 337 25.76 -10.69 20.44
N THR A 338 25.40 -10.52 21.71
CA THR A 338 25.80 -9.33 22.46
C THR A 338 27.32 -9.30 22.62
N ARG A 339 27.91 -8.10 22.75
CA ARG A 339 29.36 -7.93 22.96
C ARG A 339 29.89 -8.68 24.21
N ALA A 340 29.01 -9.04 25.13
CA ALA A 340 29.30 -9.87 26.30
C ALA A 340 29.50 -11.36 25.95
N GLU A 341 28.82 -11.88 24.93
CA GLU A 341 28.94 -13.27 24.49
C GLU A 341 30.23 -13.52 23.71
N TYR A 342 30.72 -12.52 22.98
CA TYR A 342 32.03 -12.57 22.32
C TYR A 342 33.19 -12.74 23.31
N ARG A 343 33.13 -12.10 24.48
CA ARG A 343 34.16 -12.22 25.53
C ARG A 343 34.17 -13.60 26.21
N ARG A 344 33.01 -14.27 26.32
CA ARG A 344 32.92 -15.64 26.86
C ARG A 344 33.39 -16.70 25.88
N ALA A 345 33.21 -16.49 24.58
CA ALA A 345 33.67 -17.41 23.55
C ALA A 345 35.20 -17.36 23.40
N ALA A 346 35.81 -16.17 23.49
CA ALA A 346 37.26 -16.00 23.38
C ALA A 346 38.05 -16.50 24.62
N SER A 347 37.41 -16.65 25.78
CA SER A 347 38.06 -17.17 27.00
C SER A 347 38.00 -18.70 27.13
N ARG A 348 37.45 -19.40 26.13
CA ARG A 348 37.30 -20.87 26.14
C ARG A 348 38.18 -21.58 25.10
N SER A 349 39.00 -20.87 24.34
CA SER A 349 39.83 -21.45 23.27
C SER A 349 41.34 -21.37 23.53
N SER A 350 41.76 -21.34 24.79
CA SER A 350 43.18 -21.37 25.15
C SER A 350 43.43 -22.52 26.11
N ASP A 351 43.20 -23.75 25.66
CA ASP A 351 43.81 -24.95 26.24
C ASP A 351 43.71 -26.11 25.23
N ALA A 352 44.85 -26.79 25.00
CA ALA A 352 45.09 -28.02 24.23
C ALA A 352 45.53 -27.88 22.74
N GLU A 353 46.85 -27.75 22.56
CA GLU A 353 47.60 -28.47 21.52
C GLU A 353 47.82 -29.94 21.97
N GLU A 354 47.66 -30.91 21.05
CA GLU A 354 48.68 -31.93 20.65
C GLU A 354 48.05 -33.18 19.99
N ASP A 355 48.59 -33.47 18.80
CA ASP A 355 48.95 -34.76 18.18
C ASP A 355 47.96 -35.85 17.69
N ALA A 356 48.36 -36.35 16.50
CA ALA A 356 48.26 -37.71 15.93
C ALA A 356 47.09 -38.09 14.97
N ALA A 357 47.44 -38.00 13.68
CA ALA A 357 47.36 -38.99 12.58
C ALA A 357 46.23 -40.05 12.48
N ASP A 358 45.74 -40.15 11.22
CA ASP A 358 45.34 -41.35 10.44
C ASP A 358 43.97 -42.03 10.65
N THR A 359 43.09 -41.92 9.63
CA THR A 359 42.52 -43.02 8.80
C THR A 359 41.12 -42.71 8.22
N ASN A 360 40.95 -43.13 6.96
CA ASN A 360 39.73 -43.21 6.14
C ASN A 360 38.51 -43.83 6.88
N THR A 361 37.28 -43.36 6.57
CA THR A 361 36.18 -44.13 5.93
C THR A 361 34.80 -43.42 6.08
N THR A 362 34.05 -43.43 4.98
CA THR A 362 32.66 -43.00 4.68
C THR A 362 31.60 -42.94 5.79
N ALA A 363 30.78 -41.88 5.80
CA ALA A 363 29.31 -41.94 5.80
C ALA A 363 28.70 -40.55 5.52
N GLY A 364 28.02 -40.40 4.38
CA GLY A 364 27.21 -39.21 4.06
C GLY A 364 25.94 -39.17 4.91
N GLY A 365 25.80 -38.13 5.72
CA GLY A 365 24.56 -37.76 6.39
C GLY A 365 23.98 -36.53 5.70
N SER A 366 23.11 -36.73 4.71
CA SER A 366 22.30 -35.65 4.13
C SER A 366 21.37 -35.10 5.22
N LEU A 367 21.47 -33.80 5.50
CA LEU A 367 20.46 -33.07 6.27
C LEU A 367 19.09 -33.32 5.63
N PRO A 368 18.02 -33.54 6.41
CA PRO A 368 16.69 -33.74 5.86
C PRO A 368 16.30 -32.51 5.03
N ARG A 369 15.93 -32.76 3.77
CA ARG A 369 15.41 -31.75 2.87
C ARG A 369 14.17 -31.14 3.53
N PRO A 370 14.05 -29.81 3.65
CA PRO A 370 12.83 -29.21 4.16
C PRO A 370 11.64 -29.68 3.30
N PRO A 371 10.47 -29.90 3.90
CA PRO A 371 9.29 -30.31 3.15
C PRO A 371 9.01 -29.27 2.05
N PRO A 372 8.49 -29.67 0.88
CA PRO A 372 8.19 -28.73 -0.19
C PRO A 372 7.14 -27.74 0.31
N GLU A 373 7.48 -26.44 0.27
CA GLU A 373 6.54 -25.35 0.53
C GLU A 373 5.30 -25.56 -0.34
N THR A 374 4.15 -25.76 0.30
CA THR A 374 2.84 -25.80 -0.35
C THR A 374 2.33 -24.38 -0.67
N ALA A 375 3.23 -23.39 -0.80
CA ALA A 375 2.86 -22.04 -1.19
C ALA A 375 2.60 -22.01 -2.69
N THR A 376 1.41 -21.56 -3.09
CA THR A 376 1.12 -21.22 -4.49
C THR A 376 2.20 -20.24 -4.98
N PRO A 377 2.89 -20.50 -6.09
CA PRO A 377 3.89 -19.57 -6.59
C PRO A 377 3.23 -18.22 -6.87
N MET A 378 3.82 -17.16 -6.32
CA MET A 378 3.36 -15.79 -6.49
C MET A 378 3.69 -15.35 -7.92
N ASN A 379 2.66 -15.15 -8.73
CA ASN A 379 2.78 -14.65 -10.09
C ASN A 379 1.93 -13.38 -10.24
N TYR A 380 2.54 -12.30 -10.73
CA TYR A 380 1.88 -11.01 -11.00
C TYR A 380 1.90 -10.70 -12.49
N ASP A 381 1.89 -11.73 -13.34
CA ASP A 381 1.85 -11.55 -14.77
C ASP A 381 0.61 -10.75 -15.16
N LEU A 382 0.85 -9.80 -16.05
CA LEU A 382 -0.19 -8.98 -16.64
C LEU A 382 -0.74 -9.72 -17.85
N ARG A 383 -1.99 -10.15 -17.74
CA ARG A 383 -2.73 -10.67 -18.89
C ARG A 383 -3.32 -9.51 -19.65
N ASP A 384 -2.75 -9.26 -20.82
CA ASP A 384 -3.31 -8.31 -21.77
C ASP A 384 -4.59 -8.89 -22.39
N ASP A 385 -5.54 -8.00 -22.68
CA ASP A 385 -6.75 -8.35 -23.42
C ASP A 385 -7.52 -9.52 -22.77
N ALA A 386 -7.88 -9.40 -21.49
CA ALA A 386 -8.66 -10.39 -20.74
C ALA A 386 -10.15 -9.99 -20.66
N THR A 387 -11.04 -10.98 -20.47
CA THR A 387 -12.44 -10.69 -20.09
C THR A 387 -12.45 -10.04 -18.71
N VAL A 388 -13.31 -9.03 -18.51
CA VAL A 388 -13.47 -8.42 -17.19
C VAL A 388 -13.86 -9.46 -16.15
N SER A 389 -13.00 -9.66 -15.15
CA SER A 389 -13.27 -10.60 -14.06
C SER A 389 -14.32 -10.07 -13.08
N MET A 390 -14.89 -10.96 -12.26
CA MET A 390 -15.81 -10.55 -11.18
C MET A 390 -15.13 -9.60 -10.19
N ALA A 391 -13.87 -9.84 -9.82
CA ALA A 391 -13.12 -8.97 -8.92
C ALA A 391 -12.89 -7.56 -9.51
N GLN A 392 -12.56 -7.48 -10.80
CA GLN A 392 -12.45 -6.18 -11.49
C GLN A 392 -13.82 -5.49 -11.60
N THR A 393 -14.88 -6.25 -11.84
CA THR A 393 -16.24 -5.69 -11.91
C THR A 393 -16.68 -5.12 -10.57
N GLU A 394 -16.36 -5.80 -9.48
CA GLU A 394 -16.63 -5.32 -8.13
C GLU A 394 -15.95 -3.96 -7.90
N ARG A 395 -14.67 -3.86 -8.22
CA ARG A 395 -13.92 -2.59 -8.16
C ARG A 395 -14.55 -1.50 -9.02
N ILE A 396 -14.98 -1.82 -10.24
CA ILE A 396 -15.72 -0.89 -11.11
C ILE A 396 -16.98 -0.40 -10.41
N VAL A 397 -17.81 -1.30 -9.86
CA VAL A 397 -19.05 -0.94 -9.15
C VAL A 397 -18.79 -0.03 -7.95
N GLN A 398 -17.77 -0.32 -7.16
CA GLN A 398 -17.37 0.51 -6.01
C GLN A 398 -16.95 1.92 -6.44
N ARG A 399 -16.11 2.03 -7.47
CA ARG A 399 -15.63 3.32 -7.98
C ARG A 399 -16.77 4.12 -8.60
N MET A 400 -17.67 3.48 -9.35
CA MET A 400 -18.86 4.11 -9.91
C MET A 400 -19.80 4.65 -8.84
N ARG A 401 -19.92 3.99 -7.68
CA ARG A 401 -20.69 4.52 -6.55
C ARG A 401 -20.02 5.76 -5.94
N SER A 402 -18.71 5.70 -5.72
CA SER A 402 -17.95 6.82 -5.15
C SER A 402 -18.02 8.08 -6.04
N LYS A 403 -18.00 7.89 -7.37
CA LYS A 403 -18.22 8.95 -8.38
C LYS A 403 -19.64 9.56 -8.36
N ARG A 404 -20.66 8.88 -7.80
CA ARG A 404 -22.05 9.41 -7.71
C ARG A 404 -22.32 10.21 -6.44
N THR A 405 -21.56 9.94 -5.38
CA THR A 405 -21.67 10.62 -4.08
C THR A 405 -20.89 11.93 -4.02
N THR A 406 -20.00 12.14 -4.98
CA THR A 406 -19.31 13.41 -5.26
C THR A 406 -20.06 14.20 -6.32
#